data_AF-A0A8X6U407-F1
#
_entry.id   AF-A0A8X6U407-F1
#
_cell.length_a   1.000
_cell.length_b   1.000
_cell.length_c   1.000
_cell.angle_alpha   90.00
_cell.angle_beta   90.00
_cell.angle_gamma   90.00
#
_symmetry.space_group_name_H-M   'P 1'
#
loop_
_entity.id
_entity.type
_entity.pdbx_description
1 polymer ?
#
loop_
_entity_poly.entity_id
_entity_poly.type
_entity_poly.pdbx_seq_one_letter_code
_entity_poly.pdbx_strand_id
1 'polypeptide(L)'
;MRSKADSRISEELLKSLFIQRLPTHVQQILAISDDPLDKLAAMADGIRAVAVSTSSIHVINAENQDLRTMLLEISSHLSRLETRERSTSRGPEGRFRRRSSSRESGAHTHCWYHRRFKERATKCRKPCSFQTEN
;
A
#
# COMPACT_ATOMS: atom_id res chain seq x y z
N MET A 1 31.25 39.70 -20.57
CA MET A 1 32.03 39.90 -19.32
C MET A 1 33.53 39.60 -19.50
N ARG A 2 34.16 40.03 -20.60
CA ARG A 2 35.59 39.70 -20.89
C ARG A 2 36.57 40.85 -20.64
N SER A 3 36.11 42.10 -20.56
CA SER A 3 36.99 43.27 -20.72
C SER A 3 37.73 43.76 -19.46
N LYS A 4 37.87 42.94 -18.40
CA LYS A 4 38.43 43.43 -17.11
C LYS A 4 39.57 42.58 -16.53
N ALA A 5 39.88 41.41 -17.08
CA ALA A 5 40.88 40.48 -16.51
C ALA A 5 41.89 39.92 -17.53
N ASP A 6 41.95 40.50 -18.73
CA ASP A 6 42.67 39.96 -19.91
C ASP A 6 44.19 39.83 -19.72
N SER A 7 44.75 40.33 -18.61
CA SER A 7 46.19 40.35 -18.35
C SER A 7 46.65 39.59 -17.10
N ARG A 8 45.78 38.86 -16.39
CA ARG A 8 46.16 38.15 -15.15
C ARG A 8 45.84 36.66 -15.09
N ILE A 9 44.95 36.16 -15.95
CA ILE A 9 44.47 34.77 -15.88
C ILE A 9 44.64 34.16 -17.27
N SER A 10 45.34 33.04 -17.37
CA SER A 10 45.50 32.34 -18.65
C SER A 10 44.18 31.73 -19.10
N GLU A 11 43.95 31.71 -20.42
CA GLU A 11 42.75 31.11 -20.99
C GLU A 11 42.67 29.61 -20.69
N GLU A 12 43.80 28.91 -20.64
CA GLU A 12 43.90 27.51 -20.20
C GLU A 12 43.41 27.30 -18.76
N LEU A 13 43.72 28.22 -17.85
CA LEU A 13 43.25 28.13 -16.47
C LEU A 13 41.73 28.34 -16.42
N LEU A 14 41.19 29.26 -17.22
CA LEU A 14 39.74 29.44 -17.33
C LEU A 14 39.05 28.20 -17.93
N LYS A 15 39.63 27.60 -18.98
CA LYS A 15 39.12 26.36 -19.58
C LYS A 15 39.09 25.23 -18.55
N SER A 16 40.19 25.00 -17.83
CA SER A 16 40.27 23.93 -16.82
C SER A 16 39.28 24.14 -15.67
N LEU A 17 39.17 25.35 -15.12
CA LEU A 17 38.20 25.67 -14.07
C LEU A 17 36.76 25.54 -14.56
N PHE A 18 36.48 25.96 -15.79
CA PHE A 18 35.17 25.83 -16.40
C PHE A 18 34.76 24.36 -16.51
N ILE A 19 35.62 23.51 -17.09
CA ILE A 19 35.36 22.08 -17.23
C ILE A 19 35.19 21.43 -15.86
N GLN A 20 36.07 21.71 -14.89
CA GLN A 20 36.01 21.12 -13.54
C GLN A 20 34.68 21.38 -12.81
N ARG A 21 33.96 22.46 -13.14
CA ARG A 21 32.67 22.83 -12.52
C ARG A 21 31.45 22.17 -13.16
N LEU A 22 31.62 21.42 -14.26
CA LEU A 22 30.53 20.74 -14.96
C LEU A 22 30.27 19.33 -14.40
N PRO A 23 29.10 18.73 -14.63
CA PRO A 23 28.86 17.32 -14.33
C PRO A 23 29.81 16.39 -15.08
N THR A 24 30.14 15.23 -14.47
CA THR A 24 31.13 14.26 -15.00
C THR A 24 30.90 13.86 -16.45
N HIS A 25 29.64 13.61 -16.86
CA HIS A 25 29.32 13.26 -18.25
C HIS A 25 29.64 14.37 -19.25
N VAL A 26 29.46 15.64 -18.86
CA VAL A 26 29.80 16.80 -19.70
C VAL A 26 31.32 16.96 -19.76
N GLN A 27 32.01 16.77 -18.64
CA GLN A 27 33.48 16.83 -18.58
C GLN A 27 34.13 15.81 -19.53
N GLN A 28 33.65 14.57 -19.53
CA GLN A 28 34.16 13.50 -20.39
C GLN A 28 34.08 13.84 -21.88
N ILE A 29 33.00 14.53 -22.29
CA ILE A 29 32.80 14.91 -23.68
C ILE A 29 33.68 16.12 -24.04
N LEU A 30 33.81 17.09 -23.14
CA LEU A 30 34.56 18.33 -23.41
C LEU A 30 36.07 18.17 -23.23
N ALA A 31 36.55 17.16 -22.49
CA ALA A 31 37.98 16.97 -22.18
C ALA A 31 38.88 16.76 -23.40
N ILE A 32 38.31 16.40 -24.56
CA ILE A 32 39.04 16.15 -25.81
C ILE A 32 39.04 17.39 -26.72
N SER A 33 38.16 18.36 -26.47
CA SER A 33 38.06 19.57 -27.29
C SER A 33 39.04 20.64 -26.80
N ASP A 34 39.74 21.27 -27.75
CA ASP A 34 40.58 22.45 -27.49
C ASP A 34 39.93 23.75 -27.97
N ASP A 35 38.61 23.75 -28.13
CA ASP A 35 37.86 24.92 -28.57
C ASP A 35 38.01 26.12 -27.62
N PRO A 36 37.81 27.36 -28.12
CA PRO A 36 37.74 28.54 -27.26
C PRO A 36 36.61 28.42 -26.24
N LEU A 37 36.76 29.11 -25.11
CA LEU A 37 35.86 28.97 -23.96
C LEU A 37 34.38 29.21 -24.31
N ASP A 38 34.07 30.14 -25.21
CA ASP A 38 32.69 30.42 -25.62
C ASP A 38 32.04 29.23 -26.33
N LYS A 39 32.81 28.50 -27.15
CA LYS A 39 32.33 27.30 -27.84
C LYS A 39 32.19 26.12 -26.88
N LEU A 40 33.12 25.94 -25.95
CA LEU A 40 33.01 24.95 -24.88
C LEU A 40 31.74 25.18 -24.04
N ALA A 41 31.41 26.44 -23.75
CA ALA A 41 30.19 26.80 -23.06
C ALA A 41 28.92 26.44 -23.85
N ALA A 42 28.88 26.78 -25.14
CA ALA A 42 27.76 26.42 -26.02
C ALA A 42 27.58 24.89 -26.13
N MET A 43 28.68 24.14 -26.22
CA MET A 43 28.63 22.67 -26.25
C MET A 43 28.14 22.10 -24.91
N ALA A 44 28.61 22.63 -23.78
CA ALA A 44 28.14 22.22 -22.45
C ALA A 44 26.63 22.37 -22.30
N ASP A 45 26.07 23.49 -22.78
CA ASP A 45 24.63 23.74 -22.76
C ASP A 45 23.87 22.77 -23.67
N GLY A 46 24.39 22.47 -24.87
CA GLY A 46 23.81 21.48 -25.77
C GLY A 46 23.78 20.07 -25.17
N ILE A 47 24.87 19.62 -24.55
CA ILE A 47 24.95 18.32 -23.87
C ILE A 47 23.93 18.26 -22.72
N ARG A 48 23.84 19.32 -21.92
CA ARG A 48 22.92 19.38 -20.79
C ARG A 48 21.45 19.36 -21.24
N ALA A 49 21.12 20.00 -22.36
CA ALA A 49 19.79 19.93 -22.96
C ALA A 49 19.41 18.48 -23.33
N VAL A 50 20.34 17.70 -23.88
CA VAL A 50 20.10 16.29 -24.23
C VAL A 50 20.03 15.38 -22.98
N ALA A 51 20.85 15.65 -21.96
CA ALA A 51 20.86 14.85 -20.74
C ALA A 51 19.57 14.98 -19.92
N VAL A 52 18.93 16.16 -19.91
CA VAL A 52 17.61 16.36 -19.25
C VAL A 52 16.52 15.50 -19.92
N SER A 53 16.65 15.22 -21.21
CA SER A 53 15.74 14.35 -21.96
C SER A 53 15.78 12.89 -21.49
N THR A 54 16.90 12.44 -20.92
CA THR A 54 17.14 11.03 -20.58
C THR A 54 17.19 10.76 -19.07
N SER A 55 17.51 11.75 -18.25
CA SER A 55 17.65 11.61 -16.79
C SER A 55 16.34 11.73 -16.00
N SER A 56 15.23 12.09 -16.65
CA SER A 56 13.90 12.15 -16.02
C SER A 56 13.22 10.78 -15.82
N ILE A 57 13.75 9.69 -16.40
CA ILE A 57 13.09 8.37 -16.32
C ILE A 57 13.62 7.52 -15.16
N HIS A 58 14.86 7.74 -14.70
CA HIS A 58 15.48 6.85 -13.71
C HIS A 58 15.12 7.15 -12.25
N VAL A 59 14.88 8.42 -11.88
CA VAL A 59 14.51 8.79 -10.50
C VAL A 59 13.05 8.41 -10.19
N ILE A 60 12.20 8.38 -11.22
CA ILE A 60 10.78 8.05 -11.07
C ILE A 60 10.58 6.58 -10.64
N ASN A 61 11.49 5.65 -10.93
CA ASN A 61 11.17 4.23 -10.72
C ASN A 61 11.20 3.74 -9.26
N ALA A 62 12.11 4.23 -8.41
CA ALA A 62 12.19 3.77 -7.01
C ALA A 62 11.07 4.38 -6.16
N GLU A 63 10.91 5.71 -6.21
CA GLU A 63 9.86 6.41 -5.46
C GLU A 63 8.44 6.02 -5.94
N ASN A 64 8.26 5.68 -7.22
CA ASN A 64 6.96 5.18 -7.69
C ASN A 64 6.66 3.75 -7.24
N GLN A 65 7.66 2.91 -6.96
CA GLN A 65 7.39 1.59 -6.39
C GLN A 65 6.84 1.73 -4.98
N ASP A 66 7.44 2.57 -4.14
CA ASP A 66 6.98 2.83 -2.78
C ASP A 66 5.61 3.53 -2.74
N LEU A 67 5.37 4.47 -3.67
CA LEU A 67 4.04 5.09 -3.81
C LEU A 67 2.98 4.09 -4.28
N ARG A 68 3.32 3.16 -5.18
CA ARG A 68 2.40 2.10 -5.62
C ARG A 68 2.09 1.12 -4.51
N THR A 69 3.07 0.72 -3.70
CA THR A 69 2.85 -0.18 -2.55
C THR A 69 1.98 0.50 -1.50
N MET A 70 2.23 1.78 -1.18
CA MET A 70 1.38 2.55 -0.27
C MET A 70 -0.06 2.68 -0.78
N LEU A 71 -0.27 2.94 -2.08
CA LEU A 71 -1.62 3.01 -2.67
C LEU A 71 -2.36 1.66 -2.58
N LEU A 72 -1.65 0.55 -2.83
CA LEU A 72 -2.21 -0.79 -2.68
C LEU A 72 -2.59 -1.09 -1.23
N GLU A 73 -1.76 -0.70 -0.26
CA GLU A 73 -2.05 -0.88 1.16
C GLU A 73 -3.27 -0.06 1.61
N ILE A 74 -3.34 1.21 1.20
CA ILE A 74 -4.48 2.08 1.49
C ILE A 74 -5.77 1.52 0.90
N SER A 75 -5.76 1.08 -0.37
CA SER A 75 -6.95 0.50 -1.01
C SER A 75 -7.41 -0.79 -0.33
N SER A 76 -6.47 -1.64 0.10
CA SER A 76 -6.75 -2.84 0.90
C SER A 76 -7.41 -2.47 2.24
N HIS A 77 -6.88 -1.47 2.94
CA HIS A 77 -7.46 -0.99 4.20
C HIS A 77 -8.88 -0.45 4.02
N LEU A 78 -9.15 0.33 2.97
CA LEU A 78 -10.49 0.83 2.68
C LEU A 78 -11.47 -0.30 2.39
N SER A 79 -11.08 -1.31 1.58
CA SER A 79 -11.95 -2.46 1.30
C SER A 79 -12.32 -3.27 2.56
N ARG A 80 -11.39 -3.39 3.51
CA ARG A 80 -11.63 -4.06 4.81
C ARG A 80 -12.56 -3.25 5.71
N LEU A 81 -12.49 -1.92 5.67
CA LEU A 81 -13.40 -1.06 6.40
C LEU A 81 -14.82 -1.12 5.81
N GLU A 82 -14.96 -1.05 4.48
CA GLU A 82 -16.26 -1.17 3.80
C GLU A 82 -16.95 -2.52 4.09
N THR A 83 -16.20 -3.63 4.08
CA THR A 83 -16.74 -4.95 4.43
C THR A 83 -17.14 -5.06 5.91
N ARG A 84 -16.43 -4.38 6.80
CA ARG A 84 -16.78 -4.29 8.24
C ARG A 84 -18.03 -3.45 8.47
N GLU A 85 -18.21 -2.34 7.77
CA GLU A 85 -19.44 -1.55 7.81
C GLU A 85 -20.65 -2.32 7.25
N ARG A 86 -20.45 -3.09 6.17
CA ARG A 86 -21.50 -3.98 5.62
C ARG A 86 -21.87 -5.15 6.54
N SER A 87 -20.93 -5.67 7.34
CA SER A 87 -21.20 -6.74 8.29
C SER A 87 -21.82 -6.24 9.60
N THR A 88 -21.60 -4.99 9.97
CA THR A 88 -22.22 -4.36 11.16
C THR A 88 -23.59 -3.74 10.88
N SER A 89 -23.84 -3.27 9.66
CA SER A 89 -25.18 -2.86 9.18
C SER A 89 -26.14 -4.04 8.98
N ARG A 90 -25.60 -5.25 8.77
CA ARG A 90 -26.32 -6.50 9.05
C ARG A 90 -26.29 -6.78 10.55
N GLY A 91 -26.94 -5.90 11.31
CA GLY A 91 -27.33 -6.21 12.69
C GLY A 91 -28.01 -7.58 12.72
N PRO A 92 -27.99 -8.30 13.87
CA PRO A 92 -28.49 -9.67 13.96
C PRO A 92 -29.98 -9.71 13.62
N GLU A 93 -30.28 -9.89 12.34
CA GLU A 93 -31.61 -10.02 11.81
C GLU A 93 -32.18 -11.31 12.39
N GLY A 94 -33.08 -11.13 13.36
CA GLY A 94 -34.02 -12.17 13.71
C GLY A 94 -33.49 -13.32 14.55
N ARG A 95 -32.61 -13.10 15.53
CA ARG A 95 -32.59 -13.98 16.71
C ARG A 95 -33.65 -13.56 17.74
N PHE A 96 -34.84 -13.20 17.26
CA PHE A 96 -36.05 -13.42 18.02
C PHE A 96 -36.19 -14.93 18.20
N ARG A 97 -35.56 -15.48 19.25
CA ARG A 97 -36.19 -16.57 19.97
C ARG A 97 -37.55 -16.01 20.39
N ARG A 98 -38.55 -16.16 19.52
CA ARG A 98 -39.93 -16.28 19.97
C ARG A 98 -39.85 -17.40 21.00
N ARG A 99 -39.78 -17.04 22.28
CA ARG A 99 -40.28 -17.90 23.33
C ARG A 99 -41.76 -18.01 22.99
N SER A 100 -42.08 -18.98 22.13
CA SER A 100 -43.44 -19.34 21.82
C SER A 100 -44.08 -19.61 23.17
N SER A 101 -45.03 -18.74 23.50
CA SER A 101 -46.01 -18.95 24.53
C SER A 101 -46.86 -20.15 24.11
N SER A 102 -46.32 -21.34 24.31
CA SER A 102 -47.08 -22.56 24.56
C SER A 102 -46.31 -23.31 25.64
N ARG A 103 -46.42 -22.83 26.88
CA ARG A 103 -47.25 -23.52 27.89
C ARG A 103 -48.46 -24.22 27.26
N GLU A 104 -48.17 -25.20 26.40
CA GLU A 104 -49.09 -26.28 26.12
C GLU A 104 -48.94 -27.20 27.32
N SER A 105 -49.65 -26.81 28.37
CA SER A 105 -50.03 -27.65 29.48
C SER A 105 -50.98 -28.74 28.95
N GLY A 106 -50.48 -29.60 28.08
CA GLY A 106 -51.04 -30.90 27.77
C GLY A 106 -50.08 -31.92 28.38
N ALA A 107 -50.60 -32.83 29.21
CA ALA A 107 -49.86 -33.79 30.01
C ALA A 107 -48.66 -34.42 29.26
N HIS A 108 -47.46 -33.87 29.44
CA HIS A 108 -46.25 -34.43 28.85
C HIS A 108 -45.89 -35.67 29.66
N THR A 109 -46.17 -36.84 29.10
CA THR A 109 -45.78 -38.15 29.65
C THR A 109 -44.27 -38.24 29.90
N HIS A 110 -43.45 -37.51 29.13
CA HIS A 110 -42.00 -37.52 29.25
C HIS A 110 -41.41 -36.13 29.51
N CYS A 111 -40.39 -36.06 30.38
CA CYS A 111 -39.72 -34.80 30.74
C CYS A 111 -38.85 -34.26 29.58
N TRP A 112 -38.49 -32.97 29.65
CA TRP A 112 -37.71 -32.29 28.61
C TRP A 112 -36.44 -33.05 28.20
N TYR A 113 -35.74 -33.68 29.16
CA TYR A 113 -34.53 -34.46 28.90
C TYR A 113 -34.84 -35.70 28.05
N HIS A 114 -35.85 -36.50 28.40
CA HIS A 114 -36.24 -37.67 27.60
C HIS A 114 -36.87 -37.28 26.25
N ARG A 115 -37.56 -36.14 26.16
CA ARG A 115 -38.06 -35.63 24.86
C ARG A 115 -36.92 -35.24 23.91
N ARG A 116 -35.79 -34.74 24.44
CA ARG A 116 -34.64 -34.30 23.64
C ARG A 116 -33.63 -35.40 23.37
N PHE A 117 -33.39 -36.28 24.33
CA PHE A 117 -32.29 -37.24 24.30
C PHE A 117 -32.76 -38.72 24.33
N LYS A 118 -34.05 -38.99 24.53
CA LYS A 118 -34.63 -40.35 24.63
C LYS A 118 -33.87 -41.20 25.67
N GLU A 119 -33.57 -42.47 25.37
CA GLU A 119 -32.80 -43.39 26.23
C GLU A 119 -31.41 -42.87 26.62
N ARG A 120 -30.85 -41.91 25.88
CA ARG A 120 -29.54 -41.32 26.17
C ARG A 120 -29.61 -40.19 27.20
N ALA A 121 -30.77 -39.93 27.80
CA ALA A 121 -30.93 -38.90 28.82
C ALA A 121 -30.26 -39.33 30.13
N THR A 122 -29.29 -38.54 30.60
CA THR A 122 -28.61 -38.79 31.88
C THR A 122 -29.34 -38.21 33.10
N LYS A 123 -30.43 -37.47 32.86
CA LYS A 123 -31.21 -36.79 33.91
C LYS A 123 -32.69 -36.93 33.63
N CYS A 124 -33.47 -37.26 34.67
CA CYS A 124 -34.93 -37.36 34.61
C CYS A 124 -35.57 -36.40 35.65
N ARG A 125 -36.68 -35.75 35.28
CA ARG A 125 -37.50 -34.94 36.21
C ARG A 125 -38.92 -35.49 36.27
N LYS A 126 -39.43 -35.79 37.47
CA LYS A 126 -40.80 -36.27 37.70
C LYS A 126 -41.83 -35.13 37.57
N PRO A 127 -43.09 -35.42 37.15
CA PRO A 127 -43.60 -36.72 36.71
C PRO A 127 -43.15 -37.04 35.27
N CYS A 128 -42.50 -38.19 35.08
CA CYS A 128 -42.06 -38.67 33.77
C CYS A 128 -42.26 -40.19 33.74
N SER A 129 -43.03 -40.68 32.77
CA SER A 129 -43.37 -42.09 32.56
C SER A 129 -42.48 -42.75 31.49
N PHE A 130 -41.26 -42.26 31.30
CA PHE A 130 -40.30 -42.87 30.36
C PHE A 130 -39.75 -44.15 30.99
N GLN A 131 -40.03 -45.30 30.39
CA GLN A 131 -39.45 -46.59 30.77
C GLN A 131 -38.27 -46.85 29.84
N THR A 132 -37.10 -47.08 30.41
CA THR A 132 -35.95 -47.61 29.67
C THR A 132 -36.21 -49.09 29.45
N GLU A 133 -36.38 -49.53 28.20
CA GLU A 133 -36.37 -50.96 27.87
C GLU A 133 -35.00 -51.54 28.24
N ASN A 134 -35.03 -52.71 28.88
CA ASN A 134 -33.87 -53.39 29.44
C ASN A 134 -33.48 -54.56 28.55
#